data_AF-A0A841R8F5-F1
#
_entry.id   AF-A0A841R8F5-F1
#
_cell.length_a   1.000
_cell.length_b   1.000
_cell.length_c   1.000
_cell.angle_alpha   90.00
_cell.angle_beta   90.00
_cell.angle_gamma   90.00
#
_symmetry.space_group_name_H-M   'P 1'
#
loop_
_entity.id
_entity.type
_entity.pdbx_description
1 polymer ?
#
loop_
_entity_poly.entity_id
_entity_poly.type
_entity_poly.pdbx_seq_one_letter_code
_entity_poly.pdbx_strand_id
1 'polypeptide(L)'
;MKIIEQYIYAIGQKLPLKGRKDVKEELRSLLLDEIEAKFGSDPSEEEVKSAISDFGSPSKVARRYSGDRLVIATGFTDIYYLIFWIIIFAMAVAFTTIFFINLFTKDLAGIGILMEIGQLVLSTWNASLSGIGMMTIVFIIISRFLRESKVDLEEDWTPKDLKGIPLGEEAESKIESFFSIFFLLILLAIVNLFPGLLTFAENSFEQSGLILGNRIEIDRFTIYAIFMSLVWIGDLIYHVMILKTAMITKPLKFFSYAIDLSGIIIFLLMVSDKSLFQSNPAASMPSILGFKAIFLLILIISSAELIVKGVKELLKKAEG
;
A
#
# COMPACT_ATOMS: atom_id res chain seq x y z
N MET A 1 -23.76 15.79 10.56
CA MET A 1 -23.52 15.19 11.89
C MET A 1 -22.38 14.18 11.81
N LYS A 2 -21.33 14.31 12.65
CA LYS A 2 -20.07 13.54 12.56
C LYS A 2 -20.26 12.02 12.55
N ILE A 3 -21.20 11.51 13.35
CA ILE A 3 -21.42 10.07 13.56
C ILE A 3 -22.00 9.36 12.33
N ILE A 4 -22.80 10.06 11.53
CA ILE A 4 -23.38 9.55 10.28
C ILE A 4 -22.26 9.28 9.28
N GLU A 5 -21.35 10.24 9.10
CA GLU A 5 -20.20 10.08 8.21
C GLU A 5 -19.29 8.94 8.66
N GLN A 6 -19.04 8.80 9.97
CA GLN A 6 -18.27 7.69 10.53
C GLN A 6 -18.92 6.33 10.25
N TYR A 7 -20.25 6.28 10.30
CA TYR A 7 -21.01 5.06 10.04
C TYR A 7 -21.00 4.68 8.56
N ILE A 8 -21.29 5.62 7.65
CA ILE A 8 -21.22 5.40 6.19
C ILE A 8 -19.81 4.97 5.77
N TYR A 9 -18.78 5.58 6.37
CA TYR A 9 -17.41 5.18 6.15
C TYR A 9 -17.13 3.74 6.61
N ALA A 10 -17.60 3.37 7.81
CA ALA A 10 -17.45 2.00 8.33
C ALA A 10 -18.12 0.95 7.43
N ILE A 11 -19.29 1.27 6.87
CA ILE A 11 -19.97 0.43 5.87
C ILE A 11 -19.14 0.36 4.59
N GLY A 12 -18.68 1.52 4.11
CA GLY A 12 -17.83 1.67 2.93
C GLY A 12 -16.62 0.74 2.93
N GLN A 13 -15.91 0.64 4.05
CA GLN A 13 -14.74 -0.24 4.18
C GLN A 13 -15.06 -1.73 3.94
N LYS A 14 -16.30 -2.14 4.18
CA LYS A 14 -16.78 -3.52 4.04
C LYS A 14 -17.47 -3.79 2.69
N LEU A 15 -17.72 -2.76 1.88
CA LEU A 15 -18.33 -2.89 0.55
C LEU A 15 -17.32 -3.33 -0.51
N PRO A 16 -17.75 -4.00 -1.61
CA PRO A 16 -16.91 -4.23 -2.79
C PRO A 16 -16.34 -2.92 -3.35
N LEU A 17 -15.13 -2.95 -3.91
CA LEU A 17 -14.49 -1.75 -4.48
C LEU A 17 -15.30 -1.14 -5.65
N LYS A 18 -15.91 -2.01 -6.48
CA LYS A 18 -16.72 -1.59 -7.63
C LYS A 18 -18.05 -1.02 -7.15
N GLY A 19 -18.34 0.24 -7.52
CA GLY A 19 -19.59 0.92 -7.15
C GLY A 19 -19.64 1.39 -5.69
N ARG A 20 -18.55 1.26 -4.93
CA ARG A 20 -18.49 1.64 -3.50
C ARG A 20 -18.93 3.07 -3.26
N LYS A 21 -18.51 4.00 -4.13
CA LYS A 21 -18.82 5.42 -3.99
C LYS A 21 -20.33 5.67 -4.12
N ASP A 22 -20.94 5.13 -5.15
CA ASP A 22 -22.37 5.31 -5.43
C ASP A 22 -23.22 4.70 -4.31
N VAL A 23 -22.87 3.48 -3.86
CA VAL A 23 -23.57 2.81 -2.75
C VAL A 23 -23.44 3.58 -1.44
N LYS A 24 -22.28 4.21 -1.15
CA LYS A 24 -22.13 5.05 0.04
C LYS A 24 -23.04 6.28 -0.01
N GLU A 25 -23.12 6.96 -1.15
CA GLU A 25 -24.01 8.12 -1.31
C GLU A 25 -25.49 7.72 -1.19
N GLU A 26 -25.88 6.58 -1.76
CA GLU A 26 -27.22 6.03 -1.62
C GLU A 26 -27.55 5.72 -0.14
N LEU A 27 -26.67 4.99 0.54
CA LEU A 27 -26.83 4.66 1.97
C LEU A 27 -26.88 5.91 2.85
N ARG A 28 -26.10 6.94 2.51
CA ARG A 28 -26.09 8.22 3.21
C ARG A 28 -27.44 8.92 3.06
N SER A 29 -27.98 8.99 1.85
CA SER A 29 -29.31 9.55 1.60
C SER A 29 -30.38 8.77 2.36
N LEU A 30 -30.41 7.44 2.23
CA LEU A 30 -31.40 6.59 2.88
C LEU A 30 -31.41 6.74 4.41
N LEU A 31 -30.23 6.80 5.02
CA LEU A 31 -30.11 6.98 6.46
C LEU A 31 -30.58 8.37 6.91
N LEU A 32 -30.26 9.41 6.15
CA LEU A 32 -30.73 10.77 6.44
C LEU A 32 -32.26 10.87 6.30
N ASP A 33 -32.82 10.29 5.25
CA ASP A 33 -34.27 10.25 5.01
C ASP A 33 -35.00 9.50 6.13
N GLU A 34 -34.46 8.36 6.60
CA GLU A 34 -35.05 7.59 7.70
C GLU A 34 -34.98 8.33 9.04
N ILE A 35 -33.86 9.01 9.31
CA ILE A 35 -33.70 9.85 10.50
C ILE A 35 -34.71 11.00 10.48
N GLU A 36 -34.83 11.70 9.35
CA GLU A 36 -35.78 12.81 9.21
C GLU A 36 -37.24 12.34 9.35
N ALA A 37 -37.57 11.18 8.79
CA ALA A 37 -38.91 10.60 8.91
C ALA A 37 -39.28 10.21 10.36
N LYS A 38 -38.32 9.74 11.17
CA LYS A 38 -38.55 9.32 12.56
C LYS A 38 -38.49 10.48 13.55
N PHE A 39 -37.55 11.40 13.38
CA PHE A 39 -37.17 12.38 14.42
C PHE A 39 -37.28 13.83 13.94
N GLY A 40 -37.61 14.06 12.67
CA GLY A 40 -37.69 15.39 12.07
C GLY A 40 -36.33 15.97 11.68
N SER A 41 -36.30 17.26 11.35
CA SER A 41 -35.16 17.91 10.72
C SER A 41 -33.99 18.26 11.67
N ASP A 42 -34.18 18.16 13.00
CA ASP A 42 -33.13 18.44 14.01
C ASP A 42 -33.09 17.36 15.11
N PRO A 43 -32.66 16.13 14.77
CA PRO A 43 -32.56 15.03 15.72
C PRO A 43 -31.38 15.21 16.68
N SER A 44 -31.58 14.84 17.94
CA SER A 44 -30.54 14.77 18.96
C SER A 44 -29.50 13.68 18.65
N GLU A 45 -28.31 13.78 19.27
CA GLU A 45 -27.24 12.79 19.05
C GLU A 45 -27.63 11.36 19.46
N GLU A 46 -28.51 11.22 20.47
CA GLU A 46 -29.01 9.91 20.92
C GLU A 46 -30.06 9.32 19.96
N GLU A 47 -30.90 10.16 19.35
CA GLU A 47 -31.85 9.74 18.31
C GLU A 47 -31.11 9.26 17.05
N VAL A 48 -30.04 9.97 16.66
CA VAL A 48 -29.17 9.54 15.56
C VAL A 48 -28.49 8.21 15.89
N LYS A 49 -27.98 8.01 17.11
CA LYS A 49 -27.42 6.70 17.52
C LYS A 49 -28.46 5.59 17.50
N SER A 50 -29.69 5.88 17.93
CA SER A 50 -30.80 4.92 17.87
C SER A 50 -31.11 4.53 16.43
N ALA A 51 -31.22 5.51 15.53
CA ALA A 51 -31.45 5.24 14.11
C ALA A 51 -30.34 4.38 13.49
N ILE A 52 -29.07 4.70 13.78
CA ILE A 52 -27.93 3.90 13.31
C ILE A 52 -27.99 2.47 13.89
N SER A 53 -28.34 2.32 15.16
CA SER A 53 -28.52 1.02 15.80
C SER A 53 -29.62 0.18 15.13
N ASP A 54 -30.74 0.81 14.79
CA ASP A 54 -31.86 0.18 14.06
C ASP A 54 -31.43 -0.23 12.64
N PHE A 55 -30.61 0.59 11.99
CA PHE A 55 -30.06 0.33 10.65
C PHE A 55 -29.16 -0.92 10.64
N GLY A 56 -28.45 -1.17 11.75
CA GLY A 56 -27.69 -2.39 12.03
C GLY A 56 -26.18 -2.18 12.07
N SER A 57 -25.41 -3.26 12.23
CA SER A 57 -23.94 -3.16 12.21
C SER A 57 -23.42 -2.85 10.79
N PRO A 58 -22.28 -2.15 10.65
CA PRO A 58 -21.70 -1.86 9.34
C PRO A 58 -21.48 -3.10 8.48
N SER A 59 -21.14 -4.25 9.10
CA SER A 59 -21.02 -5.54 8.41
C SER A 59 -22.35 -6.00 7.83
N LYS A 60 -23.42 -5.92 8.63
CA LYS A 60 -24.77 -6.39 8.27
C LYS A 60 -25.33 -5.57 7.11
N VAL A 61 -25.13 -4.26 7.14
CA VAL A 61 -25.58 -3.37 6.06
C VAL A 61 -24.75 -3.59 4.80
N ALA A 62 -23.41 -3.64 4.89
CA ALA A 62 -22.54 -3.90 3.73
C ALA A 62 -22.86 -5.22 3.02
N ARG A 63 -23.25 -6.26 3.78
CA ARG A 63 -23.66 -7.57 3.24
C ARG A 63 -24.89 -7.47 2.33
N ARG A 64 -25.85 -6.57 2.58
CA ARG A 64 -27.05 -6.39 1.73
C ARG A 64 -26.69 -5.94 0.31
N TYR A 65 -25.57 -5.23 0.16
CA TYR A 65 -25.09 -4.67 -1.11
C TYR A 65 -23.93 -5.47 -1.71
N SER A 66 -23.34 -6.39 -0.95
CA SER A 66 -22.34 -7.35 -1.42
C SER A 66 -23.09 -8.54 -2.01
N GLY A 67 -23.52 -8.42 -3.27
CA GLY A 67 -24.40 -9.42 -3.91
C GLY A 67 -23.95 -10.89 -3.74
N ASP A 68 -24.89 -11.82 -3.87
CA ASP A 68 -24.77 -13.28 -3.60
C ASP A 68 -23.68 -14.07 -4.37
N ARG A 69 -22.77 -13.39 -5.07
CA ARG A 69 -21.73 -14.01 -5.91
C ARG A 69 -20.35 -13.96 -5.26
N LEU A 70 -20.27 -14.23 -3.97
CA LEU A 70 -18.97 -14.48 -3.33
C LEU A 70 -18.57 -15.95 -3.52
N VAL A 71 -17.35 -16.16 -4.01
CA VAL A 71 -16.76 -17.48 -4.24
C VAL A 71 -16.62 -18.28 -2.93
N ILE A 72 -16.50 -17.56 -1.81
CA ILE A 72 -16.50 -18.08 -0.44
C ILE A 72 -17.68 -17.42 0.29
N ALA A 73 -18.48 -18.20 1.01
CA ALA A 73 -19.66 -17.66 1.69
C ALA A 73 -19.25 -16.62 2.76
N THR A 74 -20.09 -15.61 2.95
CA THR A 74 -19.85 -14.45 3.83
C THR A 74 -19.50 -14.85 5.27
N GLY A 75 -20.12 -15.92 5.80
CA GLY A 75 -19.83 -16.43 7.15
C GLY A 75 -18.42 -17.01 7.33
N PHE A 76 -17.74 -17.37 6.24
CA PHE A 76 -16.39 -17.94 6.28
C PHE A 76 -15.31 -16.96 5.81
N THR A 77 -15.68 -15.75 5.39
CA THR A 77 -14.74 -14.78 4.82
C THR A 77 -13.71 -14.29 5.85
N ASP A 78 -14.13 -14.00 7.07
CA ASP A 78 -13.21 -13.53 8.12
C ASP A 78 -12.22 -14.62 8.54
N ILE A 79 -12.70 -15.87 8.68
CA ILE A 79 -11.88 -17.04 8.97
C ILE A 79 -10.91 -17.33 7.81
N TYR A 80 -11.37 -17.18 6.56
CA TYR A 80 -10.52 -17.30 5.38
C TYR A 80 -9.37 -16.30 5.42
N TYR A 81 -9.64 -15.02 5.70
CA TYR A 81 -8.56 -14.03 5.79
C TYR A 81 -7.63 -14.26 6.99
N LEU A 82 -8.15 -14.70 8.13
CA LEU A 82 -7.34 -15.07 9.28
C LEU A 82 -6.32 -16.15 8.90
N ILE A 83 -6.78 -17.25 8.31
CA ILE A 83 -5.92 -18.37 7.93
C ILE A 83 -4.98 -17.99 6.77
N PHE A 84 -5.45 -17.18 5.82
CA PHE A 84 -4.61 -16.62 4.76
C PHE A 84 -3.39 -15.88 5.34
N TRP A 85 -3.60 -15.02 6.34
CA TRP A 85 -2.50 -14.30 7.00
C TRP A 85 -1.59 -15.23 7.81
N ILE A 86 -2.16 -16.25 8.48
CA ILE A 86 -1.38 -17.28 9.18
C ILE A 86 -0.46 -18.02 8.21
N ILE A 87 -0.95 -18.40 7.02
CA ILE A 87 -0.15 -19.11 6.01
C ILE A 87 1.02 -18.23 5.55
N ILE A 88 0.78 -16.97 5.20
CA ILE A 88 1.84 -16.05 4.78
C ILE A 88 2.89 -15.90 5.89
N PHE A 89 2.45 -15.66 7.13
CA PHE A 89 3.35 -15.48 8.26
C PHE A 89 4.17 -16.75 8.55
N ALA A 90 3.53 -17.91 8.55
CA ALA A 90 4.19 -19.19 8.78
C ALA A 90 5.23 -19.49 7.68
N MET A 91 4.91 -19.23 6.41
CA MET A 91 5.85 -19.42 5.30
C MET A 91 7.03 -18.45 5.40
N ALA A 92 6.77 -17.18 5.69
CA ALA A 92 7.83 -16.19 5.90
C ALA A 92 8.79 -16.63 7.01
N VAL A 93 8.27 -17.00 8.19
CA VAL A 93 9.09 -17.48 9.31
C VAL A 93 9.90 -18.72 8.93
N ALA A 94 9.27 -19.71 8.27
CA ALA A 94 9.93 -20.95 7.88
C ALA A 94 11.11 -20.69 6.92
N PHE A 95 10.88 -19.95 5.83
CA PHE A 95 11.92 -19.71 4.84
C PHE A 95 12.97 -18.70 5.31
N THR A 96 12.61 -17.72 6.13
CA THR A 96 13.60 -16.86 6.79
C THR A 96 14.50 -17.67 7.72
N THR A 97 13.96 -18.64 8.45
CA THR A 97 14.78 -19.56 9.28
C THR A 97 15.75 -20.36 8.42
N ILE A 98 15.29 -20.91 7.30
CA ILE A 98 16.13 -21.64 6.34
C ILE A 98 17.24 -20.73 5.76
N PHE A 99 16.89 -19.49 5.41
CA PHE A 99 17.84 -18.50 4.92
C PHE A 99 18.96 -18.24 5.93
N PHE A 100 18.62 -18.03 7.21
CA PHE A 100 19.63 -17.85 8.25
C PHE A 100 20.49 -19.11 8.46
N ILE A 101 19.89 -20.30 8.47
CA ILE A 101 20.66 -21.56 8.53
C ILE A 101 21.65 -21.63 7.36
N ASN A 102 21.22 -21.31 6.14
CA ASN A 102 22.07 -21.32 4.96
C ASN A 102 23.21 -20.30 5.07
N LEU A 103 22.96 -19.11 5.63
CA LEU A 103 24.02 -18.10 5.85
C LEU A 103 25.13 -18.58 6.80
N PHE A 104 24.79 -19.41 7.80
CA PHE A 104 25.78 -19.92 8.77
C PHE A 104 26.41 -21.25 8.38
N THR A 105 25.79 -22.00 7.45
CA THR A 105 26.25 -23.33 7.05
C THR A 105 26.91 -23.36 5.68
N LYS A 106 26.59 -22.41 4.79
CA LYS A 106 27.21 -22.27 3.48
C LYS A 106 28.20 -21.09 3.53
N ASP A 107 29.39 -21.30 2.99
CA ASP A 107 30.42 -20.25 2.86
C ASP A 107 30.04 -19.31 1.70
N LEU A 108 29.00 -18.50 1.92
CA LEU A 108 28.38 -17.64 0.91
C LEU A 108 29.09 -16.29 0.86
N ALA A 109 29.63 -15.94 -0.30
CA ALA A 109 30.20 -14.63 -0.56
C ALA A 109 29.62 -14.01 -1.85
N GLY A 110 29.51 -12.68 -1.88
CA GLY A 110 29.10 -11.92 -3.06
C GLY A 110 27.77 -12.39 -3.66
N ILE A 111 27.79 -12.90 -4.90
CA ILE A 111 26.60 -13.30 -5.66
C ILE A 111 25.81 -14.44 -4.99
N GLY A 112 26.47 -15.28 -4.19
CA GLY A 112 25.81 -16.38 -3.47
C GLY A 112 24.76 -15.87 -2.48
N ILE A 113 25.02 -14.73 -1.84
CA ILE A 113 24.07 -14.10 -0.90
C ILE A 113 22.84 -13.57 -1.66
N LEU A 114 23.07 -12.90 -2.80
CA LEU A 114 21.98 -12.42 -3.65
C LEU A 114 21.11 -13.57 -4.18
N MET A 115 21.71 -14.70 -4.55
CA MET A 115 20.98 -15.88 -5.00
C MET A 115 20.15 -16.49 -3.86
N GLU A 116 20.68 -16.54 -2.64
CA GLU A 116 19.93 -17.04 -1.47
C GLU A 116 18.78 -16.10 -1.07
N ILE A 117 18.95 -14.77 -1.21
CA ILE A 117 17.85 -13.81 -1.03
C ILE A 117 16.79 -14.00 -2.12
N GLY A 118 17.21 -14.17 -3.37
CA GLY A 118 16.30 -14.49 -4.47
C GLY A 118 15.52 -15.78 -4.23
N GLN A 119 16.19 -16.81 -3.71
CA GLN A 119 15.57 -18.08 -3.33
C GLN A 119 14.60 -17.90 -2.16
N LEU A 120 14.96 -17.14 -1.11
CA LEU A 120 14.06 -16.83 -0.01
C LEU A 120 12.74 -16.24 -0.53
N VAL A 121 12.80 -15.24 -1.41
CA VAL A 121 11.61 -14.59 -1.98
C VAL A 121 10.81 -15.58 -2.82
N LEU A 122 11.45 -16.27 -3.76
CA LEU A 122 10.78 -17.20 -4.68
C LEU A 122 10.15 -18.38 -3.94
N SER A 123 10.85 -18.96 -2.98
CA SER A 123 10.36 -20.10 -2.20
C SER A 123 9.22 -19.70 -1.29
N THR A 124 9.32 -18.55 -0.61
CA THR A 124 8.22 -18.02 0.22
C THR A 124 6.98 -17.75 -0.64
N TRP A 125 7.18 -17.14 -1.82
CA TRP A 125 6.10 -16.86 -2.76
C TRP A 125 5.42 -18.14 -3.26
N ASN A 126 6.19 -19.10 -3.77
CA ASN A 126 5.66 -20.35 -4.33
C ASN A 126 4.93 -21.19 -3.27
N ALA A 127 5.49 -21.26 -2.06
CA ALA A 127 4.87 -22.01 -0.97
C ALA A 127 3.58 -21.33 -0.48
N SER A 128 3.59 -20.00 -0.33
CA SER A 128 2.41 -19.23 0.06
C SER A 128 1.31 -19.37 -0.99
N LEU A 129 1.64 -19.20 -2.27
CA LEU A 129 0.69 -19.32 -3.37
C LEU A 129 0.05 -20.72 -3.41
N SER A 130 0.86 -21.76 -3.24
CA SER A 130 0.38 -23.14 -3.23
C SER A 130 -0.51 -23.43 -2.03
N GLY A 131 -0.10 -22.98 -0.83
CA GLY A 131 -0.86 -23.13 0.41
C GLY A 131 -2.19 -22.40 0.37
N ILE A 132 -2.17 -21.12 -0.02
CA ILE A 132 -3.37 -20.29 -0.21
C ILE A 132 -4.27 -20.89 -1.30
N GLY A 133 -3.69 -21.36 -2.41
CA GLY A 133 -4.44 -21.96 -3.51
C GLY A 133 -5.23 -23.19 -3.06
N MET A 134 -4.57 -24.14 -2.39
CA MET A 134 -5.22 -25.34 -1.86
C MET A 134 -6.28 -24.98 -0.81
N MET A 135 -5.94 -24.08 0.12
CA MET A 135 -6.87 -23.59 1.13
C MET A 135 -8.11 -22.94 0.49
N THR A 136 -7.92 -22.12 -0.54
CA THR A 136 -9.03 -21.47 -1.27
C THR A 136 -9.95 -22.51 -1.89
N ILE A 137 -9.41 -23.57 -2.50
CA ILE A 137 -10.20 -24.68 -3.04
C ILE A 137 -11.04 -25.33 -1.93
N VAL A 138 -10.46 -25.59 -0.75
CA VAL A 138 -11.19 -26.14 0.40
C VAL A 138 -12.33 -25.21 0.83
N PHE A 139 -12.07 -23.90 0.95
CA PHE A 139 -13.11 -22.93 1.33
C PHE A 139 -14.21 -22.79 0.28
N ILE A 140 -13.89 -22.93 -1.01
CA ILE A 140 -14.87 -22.98 -2.11
C ILE A 140 -15.75 -24.23 -1.99
N ILE A 141 -15.16 -25.38 -1.68
CA ILE A 141 -15.90 -26.63 -1.49
C ILE A 141 -16.83 -26.46 -0.28
N ILE A 142 -16.29 -26.03 0.88
CA ILE A 142 -17.07 -25.77 2.10
C ILE A 142 -18.22 -24.79 1.81
N SER A 143 -17.95 -23.68 1.11
CA SER A 143 -18.99 -22.68 0.81
C SER A 143 -20.11 -23.21 -0.09
N ARG A 144 -19.78 -24.12 -1.02
CA ARG A 144 -20.76 -24.72 -1.94
C ARG A 144 -21.61 -25.80 -1.27
N PHE A 145 -21.04 -26.58 -0.33
CA PHE A 145 -21.72 -27.70 0.29
C PHE A 145 -22.38 -27.37 1.65
N LEU A 146 -21.85 -26.41 2.42
CA LEU A 146 -22.40 -25.97 3.72
C LEU A 146 -23.24 -24.68 3.62
N ARG A 147 -23.90 -24.46 2.48
CA ARG A 147 -24.61 -23.21 2.10
C ARG A 147 -25.66 -22.72 3.13
N GLU A 148 -26.02 -23.53 4.13
CA GLU A 148 -27.08 -23.27 5.10
C GLU A 148 -26.62 -22.99 6.55
N SER A 149 -25.35 -23.18 6.92
CA SER A 149 -24.92 -22.76 8.26
C SER A 149 -24.70 -21.25 8.26
N LYS A 150 -25.74 -20.50 8.63
CA LYS A 150 -25.62 -19.12 9.12
C LYS A 150 -24.75 -19.15 10.38
N VAL A 151 -23.43 -19.24 10.19
CA VAL A 151 -22.46 -18.92 11.21
C VAL A 151 -22.49 -17.40 11.31
N ASP A 152 -23.50 -16.89 12.00
CA ASP A 152 -23.62 -15.48 12.33
C ASP A 152 -22.65 -15.23 13.48
N LEU A 153 -21.40 -14.98 13.12
CA LEU A 153 -20.47 -14.25 13.99
C LEU A 153 -20.94 -12.79 13.98
N GLU A 154 -22.14 -12.52 14.52
CA GLU A 154 -22.53 -11.14 14.82
C GLU A 154 -21.54 -10.66 15.89
N GLU A 155 -20.61 -9.79 15.49
CA GLU A 155 -19.88 -8.96 16.45
C GLU A 155 -20.92 -8.17 17.26
N ASP A 156 -20.85 -8.26 18.59
CA ASP A 156 -21.55 -7.36 19.50
C ASP A 156 -21.13 -5.91 19.18
N TRP A 157 -21.91 -5.24 18.33
CA TRP A 157 -21.59 -3.92 17.78
C TRP A 157 -22.51 -2.87 18.38
N THR A 158 -21.94 -1.71 18.73
CA THR A 158 -22.72 -0.56 19.20
C THR A 158 -22.32 0.74 18.47
N PRO A 159 -23.21 1.74 18.38
CA PRO A 159 -22.87 3.04 17.81
C PRO A 159 -21.69 3.76 18.49
N LYS A 160 -21.31 3.36 19.72
CA LYS A 160 -20.16 3.92 20.44
C LYS A 160 -18.83 3.58 19.76
N ASP A 161 -18.77 2.46 19.05
CA ASP A 161 -17.58 1.99 18.33
C ASP A 161 -17.20 2.91 17.16
N LEU A 162 -18.12 3.80 16.75
CA LEU A 162 -17.89 4.80 15.70
C LEU A 162 -17.03 5.99 16.17
N LYS A 163 -16.95 6.27 17.48
CA LYS A 163 -16.30 7.49 18.00
C LYS A 163 -14.82 7.61 17.62
N GLY A 164 -14.14 6.48 17.41
CA GLY A 164 -12.72 6.42 17.05
C GLY A 164 -12.40 6.59 15.57
N ILE A 165 -13.42 6.62 14.70
CA ILE A 165 -13.22 6.69 13.25
C ILE A 165 -12.87 8.14 12.85
N PRO A 166 -11.69 8.42 12.26
CA PRO A 166 -11.37 9.77 11.78
C PRO A 166 -12.39 10.22 10.70
N LEU A 167 -12.40 11.48 10.29
CA LEU A 167 -13.11 11.90 9.06
C LEU A 167 -12.10 12.60 8.16
N GLY A 168 -12.03 12.20 6.88
CA GLY A 168 -11.04 12.68 5.92
C GLY A 168 -11.33 12.18 4.50
N GLU A 169 -10.44 12.52 3.56
CA GLU A 169 -10.54 11.95 2.20
C GLU A 169 -10.31 10.44 2.28
N GLU A 170 -11.08 9.66 1.52
CA GLU A 170 -10.89 8.21 1.50
C GLU A 170 -9.48 7.88 1.00
N ALA A 171 -8.79 7.01 1.75
CA ALA A 171 -7.45 6.62 1.35
C ALA A 171 -7.48 5.70 0.12
N GLU A 172 -6.31 5.57 -0.48
CA GLU A 172 -6.00 4.61 -1.54
C GLU A 172 -6.37 3.18 -1.14
N SER A 173 -6.49 2.31 -2.14
CA SER A 173 -6.86 0.90 -1.89
C SER A 173 -5.84 0.25 -0.95
N LYS A 174 -6.30 -0.56 0.01
CA LYS A 174 -5.40 -1.34 0.90
C LYS A 174 -4.40 -2.20 0.11
N ILE A 175 -4.78 -2.61 -1.10
CA ILE A 175 -3.91 -3.37 -2.02
C ILE A 175 -2.78 -2.49 -2.54
N GLU A 176 -3.08 -1.24 -2.93
CA GLU A 176 -2.07 -0.27 -3.38
C GLU A 176 -1.08 0.01 -2.25
N SER A 177 -1.58 0.28 -1.04
CA SER A 177 -0.69 0.50 0.12
C SER A 177 0.18 -0.72 0.46
N PHE A 178 -0.35 -1.94 0.31
CA PHE A 178 0.44 -3.15 0.50
C PHE A 178 1.57 -3.27 -0.53
N PHE A 179 1.28 -3.03 -1.81
CA PHE A 179 2.30 -3.06 -2.86
C PHE A 179 3.35 -1.96 -2.66
N SER A 180 2.94 -0.74 -2.31
CA SER A 180 3.88 0.35 -1.99
C SER A 180 4.82 -0.04 -0.87
N ILE A 181 4.32 -0.57 0.25
CA ILE A 181 5.17 -1.02 1.37
C ILE A 181 6.13 -2.12 0.92
N PHE A 182 5.65 -3.11 0.18
CA PHE A 182 6.47 -4.21 -0.32
C PHE A 182 7.62 -3.72 -1.21
N PHE A 183 7.32 -2.86 -2.19
CA PHE A 183 8.33 -2.30 -3.08
C PHE A 183 9.31 -1.37 -2.35
N LEU A 184 8.83 -0.53 -1.42
CA LEU A 184 9.69 0.34 -0.61
C LEU A 184 10.68 -0.46 0.24
N LEU A 185 10.24 -1.57 0.85
CA LEU A 185 11.11 -2.45 1.63
C LEU A 185 12.19 -3.10 0.76
N ILE A 186 11.81 -3.59 -0.42
CA ILE A 186 12.77 -4.15 -1.39
C ILE A 186 13.78 -3.07 -1.80
N LEU A 187 13.31 -1.87 -2.11
CA LEU A 187 14.14 -0.80 -2.60
C LEU A 187 15.10 -0.28 -1.52
N LEU A 188 14.63 -0.16 -0.27
CA LEU A 188 15.47 0.10 0.91
C LEU A 188 16.56 -0.98 1.08
N ALA A 189 16.19 -2.26 0.97
CA ALA A 189 17.15 -3.36 1.09
C ALA A 189 18.19 -3.34 -0.03
N ILE A 190 17.75 -3.18 -1.29
CA ILE A 190 18.62 -3.13 -2.47
C ILE A 190 19.64 -1.99 -2.36
N VAL A 191 19.16 -0.77 -2.08
CA VAL A 191 19.99 0.43 -2.10
C VAL A 191 21.01 0.45 -0.96
N ASN A 192 20.65 -0.07 0.23
CA ASN A 192 21.54 -0.05 1.39
C ASN A 192 22.43 -1.29 1.53
N LEU A 193 21.92 -2.48 1.21
CA LEU A 193 22.69 -3.73 1.36
C LEU A 193 23.52 -4.05 0.12
N PHE A 194 23.13 -3.54 -1.04
CA PHE A 194 23.77 -3.87 -2.31
C PHE A 194 24.01 -2.64 -3.20
N PRO A 195 24.70 -1.58 -2.73
CA PRO A 195 24.97 -0.38 -3.53
C PRO A 195 25.73 -0.68 -4.83
N GLY A 196 26.57 -1.74 -4.84
CA GLY A 196 27.29 -2.22 -6.02
C GLY A 196 26.41 -2.77 -7.15
N LEU A 197 25.10 -2.95 -6.94
CA LEU A 197 24.16 -3.32 -8.01
C LEU A 197 24.13 -2.30 -9.15
N LEU A 198 24.34 -1.01 -8.85
CA LEU A 198 24.41 0.03 -9.87
C LEU A 198 25.63 -0.17 -10.77
N THR A 199 26.81 -0.41 -10.18
CA THR A 199 28.02 -0.73 -10.95
C THR A 199 27.86 -1.99 -11.79
N PHE A 200 27.21 -3.03 -11.22
CA PHE A 200 26.91 -4.25 -11.96
C PHE A 200 25.96 -4.00 -13.14
N ALA A 201 24.92 -3.19 -12.94
CA ALA A 201 23.99 -2.82 -14.00
C ALA A 201 24.69 -2.03 -15.11
N GLU A 202 25.54 -1.05 -14.76
CA GLU A 202 26.37 -0.31 -15.72
C GLU A 202 27.25 -1.23 -16.57
N ASN A 203 27.96 -2.17 -15.93
CA ASN A 203 28.81 -3.13 -16.63
C ASN A 203 27.99 -4.01 -17.58
N SER A 204 26.77 -4.37 -17.20
CA SER A 204 25.87 -5.17 -18.02
C SER A 204 25.36 -4.41 -19.24
N PHE A 205 25.06 -3.11 -19.11
CA PHE A 205 24.73 -2.25 -20.26
C PHE A 205 25.90 -2.12 -21.23
N GLU A 206 27.12 -1.94 -20.73
CA GLU A 206 28.31 -1.86 -21.58
C GLU A 206 28.55 -3.17 -22.35
N GLN A 207 28.34 -4.32 -21.70
CA GLN A 207 28.42 -5.63 -22.36
C GLN A 207 27.36 -5.81 -23.46
N SER A 208 26.20 -5.15 -23.35
CA SER A 208 25.18 -5.16 -24.40
C SER A 208 25.54 -4.31 -25.63
N GLY A 209 26.68 -3.60 -25.60
CA GLY A 209 27.10 -2.65 -26.63
C GLY A 209 26.52 -1.24 -26.46
N LEU A 210 25.73 -1.01 -25.40
CA LEU A 210 25.20 0.30 -25.04
C LEU A 210 26.20 1.00 -24.11
N ILE A 211 26.98 1.92 -24.67
CA ILE A 211 28.00 2.67 -23.91
C ILE A 211 27.32 3.84 -23.19
N LEU A 212 27.39 3.82 -21.86
CA LEU A 212 26.88 4.91 -21.01
C LEU A 212 27.85 6.09 -21.03
N GLY A 213 27.36 7.33 -21.07
CA GLY A 213 28.22 8.53 -21.06
C GLY A 213 28.80 8.87 -19.68
N ASN A 214 28.20 8.33 -18.64
CA ASN A 214 28.59 8.56 -17.25
C ASN A 214 28.45 7.27 -16.42
N ARG A 215 29.23 7.21 -15.35
CA ARG A 215 29.17 6.17 -14.33
C ARG A 215 28.88 6.78 -12.96
N ILE A 216 28.11 6.07 -12.15
CA ILE A 216 27.82 6.44 -10.78
C ILE A 216 29.06 6.17 -9.92
N GLU A 217 29.50 7.20 -9.20
CA GLU A 217 30.45 7.06 -8.11
C GLU A 217 29.71 6.53 -6.88
N ILE A 218 30.07 5.32 -6.43
CA ILE A 218 29.32 4.56 -5.43
C ILE A 218 29.45 5.15 -4.03
N ASP A 219 30.61 5.70 -3.66
CA ASP A 219 30.80 6.29 -2.33
C ASP A 219 29.90 7.52 -2.16
N ARG A 220 29.83 8.36 -3.20
CA ARG A 220 28.96 9.52 -3.28
C ARG A 220 27.50 9.12 -3.37
N PHE A 221 27.16 8.09 -4.13
CA PHE A 221 25.80 7.54 -4.19
C PHE A 221 25.33 7.07 -2.82
N THR A 222 26.21 6.44 -2.03
CA THR A 222 25.87 5.94 -0.69
C THR A 222 25.46 7.07 0.27
N ILE A 223 26.03 8.27 0.12
CA ILE A 223 25.58 9.45 0.88
C ILE A 223 24.13 9.81 0.49
N TYR A 224 23.82 9.84 -0.81
CA TYR A 224 22.46 10.08 -1.28
C TYR A 224 21.49 8.96 -0.89
N ALA A 225 21.95 7.71 -0.85
CA ALA A 225 21.18 6.55 -0.41
C ALA A 225 20.67 6.69 1.02
N ILE A 226 21.45 7.29 1.93
CA ILE A 226 21.01 7.59 3.30
C ILE A 226 19.83 8.56 3.28
N PHE A 227 19.94 9.66 2.53
CA PHE A 227 18.85 10.65 2.45
C PHE A 227 17.60 10.08 1.76
N MET A 228 17.76 9.32 0.68
CA MET A 228 16.65 8.62 0.03
C MET A 228 15.98 7.64 0.99
N SER A 229 16.76 6.91 1.79
CA SER A 229 16.23 5.97 2.78
C SER A 229 15.38 6.67 3.84
N LEU A 230 15.78 7.87 4.29
CA LEU A 230 14.96 8.66 5.21
C LEU A 230 13.61 9.05 4.59
N VAL A 231 13.59 9.43 3.32
CA VAL A 231 12.35 9.75 2.59
C VAL A 231 11.49 8.50 2.42
N TRP A 232 12.05 7.36 2.02
CA TRP A 232 11.30 6.10 1.87
C TRP A 232 10.81 5.52 3.20
N ILE A 233 11.53 5.72 4.30
CA ILE A 233 11.04 5.39 5.64
C ILE A 233 9.83 6.28 5.98
N GLY A 234 9.89 7.58 5.66
CA GLY A 234 8.74 8.47 5.78
C GLY A 234 7.54 7.98 4.97
N ASP A 235 7.77 7.57 3.72
CA ASP A 235 6.74 7.04 2.83
C ASP A 235 6.14 5.70 3.34
N LEU A 236 6.99 4.84 3.90
CA LEU A 236 6.54 3.61 4.55
C LEU A 236 5.65 3.91 5.76
N ILE A 237 6.04 4.89 6.59
CA ILE A 237 5.23 5.35 7.73
C ILE A 237 3.89 5.88 7.24
N TYR A 238 3.86 6.67 6.17
CA TYR A 238 2.63 7.18 5.56
C TYR A 238 1.69 6.04 5.15
N HIS A 239 2.19 5.03 4.41
CA HIS A 239 1.38 3.88 3.98
C HIS A 239 0.89 3.03 5.16
N VAL A 240 1.70 2.83 6.20
CA VAL A 240 1.29 2.14 7.43
C VAL A 240 0.19 2.93 8.16
N MET A 241 0.30 4.26 8.22
CA MET A 241 -0.75 5.11 8.81
C MET A 241 -2.04 5.01 8.01
N ILE A 242 -1.97 5.04 6.68
CA ILE A 242 -3.13 4.83 5.81
C ILE A 242 -3.79 3.48 6.04
N LEU A 243 -3.03 2.40 6.20
CA LEU A 243 -3.62 1.09 6.48
C LEU A 243 -4.38 1.05 7.81
N LYS A 244 -3.97 1.86 8.80
CA LYS A 244 -4.63 1.95 10.10
C LYS A 244 -5.86 2.85 10.09
N THR A 245 -5.78 4.03 9.46
CA THR A 245 -6.88 5.02 9.48
C THR A 245 -7.86 4.81 8.33
N ALA A 246 -7.38 4.26 7.21
CA ALA A 246 -8.03 4.15 5.90
C ALA A 246 -8.63 5.48 5.37
N MET A 247 -8.19 6.60 5.97
CA MET A 247 -8.51 7.97 5.60
C MET A 247 -7.26 8.83 5.60
N ILE A 248 -7.21 9.73 4.63
CA ILE A 248 -6.23 10.79 4.49
C ILE A 248 -6.74 12.00 5.27
N THR A 249 -6.18 12.19 6.46
CA THR A 249 -6.41 13.38 7.27
C THR A 249 -5.56 14.54 6.75
N LYS A 250 -5.95 15.79 7.02
CA LYS A 250 -5.16 16.99 6.64
C LYS A 250 -3.67 16.91 7.03
N PRO A 251 -3.29 16.50 8.26
CA PRO A 251 -1.88 16.35 8.61
C PRO A 251 -1.18 15.23 7.82
N LEU A 252 -1.86 14.13 7.55
CA LEU A 252 -1.30 13.01 6.77
C LEU A 252 -1.06 13.41 5.30
N LYS A 253 -1.94 14.25 4.75
CA LYS A 253 -1.79 14.83 3.42
C LYS A 253 -0.58 15.77 3.33
N PHE A 254 -0.44 16.67 4.32
CA PHE A 254 0.73 17.54 4.41
C PHE A 254 2.03 16.75 4.56
N PHE A 255 2.01 15.67 5.34
CA PHE A 255 3.14 14.77 5.50
C PHE A 255 3.54 14.11 4.16
N SER A 256 2.58 13.63 3.37
CA SER A 256 2.84 13.12 2.02
C SER A 256 3.47 14.17 1.11
N TYR A 257 2.97 15.41 1.10
CA TYR A 257 3.60 16.49 0.32
C TYR A 257 5.03 16.82 0.76
N ALA A 258 5.32 16.75 2.06
CA ALA A 258 6.66 16.96 2.58
C ALA A 258 7.62 15.84 2.12
N ILE A 259 7.15 14.59 2.08
CA ILE A 259 7.90 13.44 1.56
C ILE A 259 8.20 13.63 0.06
N ASP A 260 7.16 13.93 -0.74
CA ASP A 260 7.30 14.17 -2.19
C ASP A 260 8.31 15.29 -2.49
N LEU A 261 8.18 16.41 -1.78
CA LEU A 261 9.07 17.56 -1.92
C LEU A 261 10.51 17.21 -1.52
N SER A 262 10.70 16.46 -0.44
CA SER A 262 12.01 16.01 0.01
C SER A 262 12.67 15.09 -1.03
N GLY A 263 11.90 14.17 -1.62
CA GLY A 263 12.35 13.32 -2.72
C GLY A 263 12.81 14.14 -3.94
N ILE A 264 12.00 15.12 -4.37
CA ILE A 264 12.36 16.03 -5.47
C ILE A 264 13.65 16.79 -5.18
N ILE A 265 13.80 17.33 -3.97
CA ILE A 265 15.03 18.04 -3.57
C ILE A 265 16.24 17.11 -3.65
N ILE A 266 16.14 15.87 -3.16
CA ILE A 266 17.23 14.90 -3.23
C ILE A 266 17.58 14.58 -4.69
N PHE A 267 16.60 14.28 -5.55
CA PHE A 267 16.86 14.00 -6.96
C PHE A 267 17.45 15.20 -7.71
N LEU A 268 17.00 16.41 -7.40
CA LEU A 268 17.56 17.64 -7.96
C LEU A 268 19.04 17.80 -7.56
N LEU A 269 19.36 17.56 -6.29
CA LEU A 269 20.75 17.60 -5.79
C LEU A 269 21.59 16.52 -6.45
N MET A 270 21.08 15.29 -6.60
CA MET A 270 21.78 14.20 -7.29
C MET A 270 22.09 14.56 -8.73
N VAL A 271 21.10 14.97 -9.52
CA VAL A 271 21.27 15.31 -10.96
C VAL A 271 22.26 16.46 -11.16
N SER A 272 22.30 17.39 -10.21
CA SER A 272 23.19 18.56 -10.22
C SER A 272 24.61 18.24 -9.73
N ASP A 273 24.81 17.13 -9.02
CA ASP A 273 26.11 16.76 -8.46
C ASP A 273 27.03 16.16 -9.53
N LYS A 274 28.07 16.90 -9.88
CA LYS A 274 29.10 16.47 -10.85
C LYS A 274 30.00 15.37 -10.29
N SER A 275 30.13 15.24 -8.97
CA SER A 275 30.93 14.19 -8.34
C SER A 275 30.23 12.83 -8.35
N LEU A 276 28.89 12.83 -8.40
CA LEU A 276 28.09 11.60 -8.48
C LEU A 276 28.21 10.92 -9.85
N PHE A 277 28.31 11.70 -10.93
CA PHE A 277 28.37 11.20 -12.30
C PHE A 277 29.74 11.44 -12.92
N GLN A 278 30.61 10.46 -12.83
CA GLN A 278 31.94 10.50 -13.43
C GLN A 278 31.87 10.19 -14.93
N SER A 279 32.74 10.81 -15.72
CA SER A 279 32.83 10.53 -17.16
C SER A 279 33.22 9.07 -17.40
N ASN A 280 32.48 8.38 -18.27
CA ASN A 280 32.85 7.03 -18.66
C ASN A 280 34.01 7.06 -19.68
N PRO A 281 35.18 6.46 -19.39
CA PRO A 281 36.30 6.42 -20.34
C PRO A 281 35.97 5.69 -21.65
N ALA A 282 35.00 4.77 -21.63
CA ALA A 282 34.56 4.06 -22.83
C ALA A 282 33.71 4.95 -23.77
N ALA A 283 33.18 6.08 -23.29
CA ALA A 283 32.37 6.99 -24.08
C ALA A 283 33.25 8.01 -24.83
N SER A 284 33.05 8.13 -26.14
CA SER A 284 33.78 9.07 -27.01
C SER A 284 33.36 10.53 -26.82
N MET A 285 32.18 10.79 -26.27
CA MET A 285 31.68 12.14 -25.96
C MET A 285 30.92 12.15 -24.63
N PRO A 286 30.98 13.27 -23.87
CA PRO A 286 30.12 13.45 -22.70
C PRO A 286 28.65 13.36 -23.10
N SER A 287 27.95 12.36 -22.58
CA SER A 287 26.53 12.18 -22.86
C SER A 287 25.73 12.03 -21.57
N ILE A 288 24.47 12.47 -21.62
CA ILE A 288 23.54 12.28 -20.50
C ILE A 288 23.07 10.83 -20.38
N LEU A 289 23.29 10.03 -21.43
CA LEU A 289 22.89 8.64 -21.53
C LEU A 289 23.53 7.83 -20.39
N GLY A 290 22.70 7.16 -19.60
CA GLY A 290 23.11 6.46 -18.38
C GLY A 290 22.21 6.78 -17.21
N PHE A 291 22.65 6.43 -16.00
CA PHE A 291 21.85 6.62 -14.80
C PHE A 291 21.51 8.08 -14.52
N LYS A 292 22.34 9.03 -14.97
CA LYS A 292 21.99 10.46 -14.91
C LYS A 292 20.67 10.78 -15.61
N ALA A 293 20.42 10.20 -16.78
CA ALA A 293 19.15 10.37 -17.48
C ALA A 293 17.98 9.73 -16.72
N ILE A 294 18.21 8.57 -16.08
CA ILE A 294 17.19 7.89 -15.26
C ILE A 294 16.78 8.77 -14.07
N PHE A 295 17.74 9.32 -13.32
CA PHE A 295 17.44 10.21 -12.20
C PHE A 295 16.77 11.52 -12.65
N LEU A 296 17.13 12.04 -13.82
CA LEU A 296 16.47 13.22 -14.39
C LEU A 296 15.02 12.91 -14.80
N LEU A 297 14.75 11.74 -15.36
CA LEU A 297 13.38 11.30 -15.66
C LEU A 297 12.54 11.16 -14.38
N ILE A 298 13.10 10.53 -13.34
CA ILE A 298 12.44 10.42 -12.03
C ILE A 298 12.12 11.82 -11.48
N LEU A 299 13.09 12.74 -11.50
CA LEU A 299 12.89 14.13 -11.06
C LEU A 299 11.74 14.82 -11.80
N ILE A 300 11.68 14.68 -13.13
CA ILE A 300 10.60 15.28 -13.94
C ILE A 300 9.25 14.66 -13.57
N ILE A 301 9.18 13.33 -13.48
CA ILE A 301 7.93 12.61 -13.14
C ILE A 301 7.44 13.02 -11.75
N SER A 302 8.31 12.99 -10.74
CA SER A 302 7.95 13.38 -9.37
C SER A 302 7.52 14.84 -9.28
N SER A 303 8.19 15.73 -10.00
CA SER A 303 7.80 17.15 -10.06
C SER A 303 6.43 17.33 -10.70
N ALA A 304 6.15 16.64 -11.80
CA ALA A 304 4.86 16.67 -12.48
C ALA A 304 3.74 16.11 -11.58
N GLU A 305 3.99 15.02 -10.88
CA GLU A 305 3.04 14.41 -9.95
C GLU A 305 2.66 15.38 -8.82
N LEU A 306 3.65 16.03 -8.20
CA LEU A 306 3.41 17.02 -7.14
C LEU A 306 2.59 18.22 -7.64
N ILE A 307 2.90 18.72 -8.85
CA ILE A 307 2.12 19.79 -9.49
C ILE A 307 0.67 19.35 -9.71
N VAL A 308 0.44 18.16 -10.25
CA VAL A 308 -0.91 17.62 -10.47
C VAL A 308 -1.67 17.49 -9.15
N LYS A 309 -1.03 16.99 -8.09
CA LYS A 309 -1.64 16.91 -6.76
C LYS A 309 -2.02 18.31 -6.23
N GLY A 310 -1.15 19.30 -6.42
CA GLY A 310 -1.40 20.69 -6.02
C GLY A 310 -2.55 21.35 -6.80
N VAL A 311 -2.60 21.16 -8.12
CA VAL A 311 -3.68 21.70 -8.97
C VAL A 311 -5.03 21.10 -8.59
N LYS A 312 -5.11 19.78 -8.37
CA LYS A 312 -6.34 19.12 -7.91
C LYS A 312 -6.85 19.71 -6.60
N GLU A 313 -5.95 20.10 -5.71
CA GLU A 313 -6.33 20.71 -4.43
C GLU A 313 -6.90 22.11 -4.59
N LEU A 314 -6.30 22.93 -5.46
CA LEU A 314 -6.79 24.27 -5.77
C LEU A 314 -8.17 24.22 -6.42
N LEU A 315 -8.41 23.27 -7.32
CA LEU A 315 -9.71 23.06 -7.96
C LEU A 315 -10.79 22.66 -6.93
N LYS A 316 -10.49 21.70 -6.05
CA LYS A 316 -11.41 21.31 -4.96
C LYS A 316 -11.78 22.46 -4.05
N LYS A 317 -10.83 23.38 -3.79
CA LYS A 317 -11.06 24.57 -2.96
C LYS A 317 -11.83 25.68 -3.69
N ALA A 318 -11.85 25.67 -5.02
CA ALA A 318 -12.63 26.61 -5.82
C ALA A 318 -14.09 26.15 -6.01
N GLU A 319 -14.37 24.86 -5.86
CA GLU A 319 -15.70 24.25 -6.01
C GLU A 319 -16.53 24.20 -4.71
N GLY A 320 -15.93 24.45 -3.54
CA GLY A 320 -16.59 24.40 -2.22
C GLY A 320 -16.52 25.71 -1.46
#